data_AF-A0A383B968-F1
#
_entry.id   AF-A0A383B968-F1
#
_cell.length_a   1.000
_cell.length_b   1.000
_cell.length_c   1.000
_cell.angle_alpha   90.00
_cell.angle_beta   90.00
_cell.angle_gamma   90.00
#
_symmetry.space_group_name_H-M   'P 1'
#
loop_
_entity.id
_entity.type
_entity.pdbx_description
1 polymer ?
#
loop_
_entity_poly.entity_id
_entity_poly.type
_entity_poly.pdbx_seq_one_letter_code
_entity_poly.pdbx_strand_id
1 'polypeptide(L)' 'HLGIASKGVTVSSDLIGPGLMADDVTAPRLTYQNGHLRAPRGKGLGLDLVPALVEKYRKP' A
#
# COMPACT_ATOMS: atom_id res chain seq x y z
N HIS A 1 4.79 -3.63 -6.32
CA HIS A 1 5.39 -3.78 -7.67
C HIS A 1 6.71 -4.56 -7.66
N LEU A 2 7.74 -4.13 -6.92
CA LEU A 2 9.01 -4.87 -6.90
C LEU A 2 8.86 -6.35 -6.53
N GLY A 3 8.14 -6.67 -5.46
CA GLY A 3 7.94 -8.05 -5.03
C GLY A 3 7.29 -8.96 -6.09
N ILE A 4 6.32 -8.45 -6.86
CA ILE A 4 5.61 -9.23 -7.89
C ILE A 4 6.41 -9.34 -9.21
N ALA A 5 7.36 -8.44 -9.46
CA ALA A 5 8.19 -8.44 -10.66
C ALA A 5 9.47 -9.28 -10.49
N SER A 6 9.84 -9.58 -9.25
CA SER A 6 11.11 -10.22 -8.91
C SER A 6 10.97 -11.72 -8.72
N LYS A 7 11.52 -12.51 -9.66
CA LYS A 7 11.59 -13.98 -9.55
C LYS A 7 12.36 -14.48 -8.33
N GLY A 8 13.28 -13.67 -7.79
CA GLY A 8 14.08 -14.01 -6.61
C GLY A 8 13.36 -13.83 -5.28
N VAL A 9 12.15 -13.26 -5.27
CA VAL A 9 11.33 -13.18 -4.06
C VAL A 9 10.61 -14.51 -3.88
N THR A 10 11.24 -15.42 -3.14
CA THR A 10 10.74 -16.78 -2.86
C THR A 10 10.19 -16.93 -1.44
N VAL A 11 10.34 -15.91 -0.60
CA VAL A 11 9.84 -15.86 0.77
C VAL A 11 8.73 -14.83 0.87
N SER A 12 7.68 -15.16 1.62
CA SER A 12 6.55 -14.26 1.88
C SER A 12 7.03 -12.94 2.50
N SER A 13 6.44 -11.83 2.07
CA SER A 13 6.76 -10.50 2.57
C SER A 13 5.78 -10.07 3.67
N ASP A 14 6.29 -9.35 4.68
CA ASP A 14 5.46 -8.80 5.77
C ASP A 14 4.93 -7.40 5.45
N LEU A 15 4.27 -7.25 4.30
CA LEU A 15 3.73 -5.97 3.84
C LEU A 15 2.40 -5.65 4.53
N ILE A 16 2.36 -5.64 5.87
CA ILE A 16 1.14 -5.45 6.68
C ILE A 16 0.88 -4.00 7.12
N GLY A 17 1.84 -3.09 6.87
CA GLY A 17 1.80 -1.70 7.34
C GLY A 17 0.44 -1.00 7.17
N PRO A 18 -0.19 -1.01 5.98
CA PRO A 18 -1.51 -0.42 5.74
C PRO A 18 -2.64 -0.95 6.65
N GLY A 19 -2.53 -2.20 7.11
CA GLY A 19 -3.48 -2.81 8.04
C GLY A 19 -3.22 -2.46 9.51
N LEU A 20 -2.00 -2.03 9.84
CA LEU A 20 -1.62 -1.62 11.20
C LEU A 20 -1.92 -0.14 11.48
N MET A 21 -2.00 0.69 10.45
CA MET A 21 -2.27 2.11 10.58
C MET A 21 -3.75 2.38 10.85
N ALA A 22 -4.02 3.37 11.73
CA ALA A 22 -5.38 3.80 12.04
C ALA A 22 -6.09 4.47 10.85
N ASP A 23 -5.32 5.10 9.96
CA ASP A 23 -5.80 5.78 8.75
C ASP A 23 -4.74 5.71 7.64
N ASP A 24 -5.10 6.04 6.40
CA ASP A 24 -4.20 5.96 5.24
C ASP A 24 -4.30 7.24 4.40
N VAL A 25 -3.17 7.84 4.06
CA VAL A 25 -3.11 9.06 3.23
C VAL A 25 -3.23 8.78 1.73
N THR A 26 -3.46 7.53 1.34
CA THR A 26 -3.57 7.09 -0.05
C THR A 26 -4.95 6.48 -0.38
N ALA A 27 -5.36 6.62 -1.62
CA ALA A 27 -6.57 6.01 -2.18
C ALA A 27 -6.26 5.31 -3.51
N PRO A 28 -6.82 4.12 -3.79
CA PRO A 28 -7.61 3.30 -2.88
C PRO A 28 -6.75 2.73 -1.75
N ARG A 29 -7.34 2.53 -0.56
CA ARG A 29 -6.65 1.84 0.55
C ARG A 29 -6.24 0.43 0.12
N LEU A 30 -5.03 0.04 0.47
CA LEU A 30 -4.55 -1.32 0.23
C LEU A 30 -5.35 -2.34 1.04
N THR A 31 -5.90 -3.35 0.36
CA THR A 31 -6.72 -4.40 0.97
C THR A 31 -6.05 -5.76 0.88
N TYR A 32 -6.23 -6.57 1.92
CA TYR A 32 -5.79 -7.96 1.97
C TYR A 32 -6.97 -8.88 1.68
N GLN A 33 -6.73 -9.91 0.85
CA GLN A 33 -7.72 -10.94 0.56
C GLN A 33 -7.07 -12.30 0.76
N ASN A 34 -7.68 -13.14 1.61
CA ASN A 34 -7.17 -14.50 1.91
C ASN A 34 -5.69 -14.50 2.35
N GLY A 35 -5.29 -13.57 3.21
CA GLY A 35 -3.90 -13.44 3.68
C GLY A 35 -2.92 -12.84 2.65
N HIS A 36 -3.38 -12.44 1.46
CA HIS A 36 -2.54 -11.88 0.42
C HIS A 36 -2.81 -10.39 0.20
N LEU A 37 -1.75 -9.61 0.04
CA LEU A 37 -1.83 -8.25 -0.48
C LEU A 37 -1.88 -8.29 -2.02
N ARG A 38 -2.93 -7.70 -2.60
CA ARG A 38 -3.00 -7.54 -4.06
C ARG A 38 -2.33 -6.24 -4.48
N ALA A 39 -1.47 -6.31 -5.49
CA ALA A 39 -0.87 -5.10 -6.06
C ALA A 39 -1.96 -4.20 -6.68
N PRO A 40 -1.92 -2.89 -6.43
CA PRO A 40 -2.82 -1.93 -7.09
C PRO A 40 -2.68 -1.98 -8.61
N ARG A 41 -3.77 -1.64 -9.29
CA ARG A 41 -3.82 -1.49 -10.74
C ARG A 41 -3.76 0.00 -11.08
N GLY A 42 -3.10 0.34 -12.18
CA GLY A 42 -2.97 1.72 -12.63
C GLY A 42 -1.53 2.07 -13.02
N LYS A 43 -1.31 3.32 -13.41
CA LYS A 43 0.03 3.83 -13.71
C LYS A 43 0.80 4.08 -12.41
N GLY A 44 2.13 3.94 -12.45
CA GLY A 44 2.98 4.13 -11.29
C GLY A 44 2.68 3.13 -10.18
N LEU A 45 2.37 3.61 -8.98
CA LEU A 45 2.01 2.77 -7.83
C LEU A 45 0.53 2.36 -7.82
N GLY A 46 -0.29 2.90 -8.74
CA GLY A 46 -1.74 2.64 -8.77
C GLY A 46 -2.48 3.19 -7.55
N LEU A 47 -1.94 4.24 -6.93
CA LEU A 47 -2.47 4.93 -5.75
C LEU A 47 -2.37 6.43 -5.97
N ASP A 48 -3.35 7.16 -5.46
CA ASP A 48 -3.40 8.62 -5.40
C ASP A 48 -3.28 9.09 -3.95
N LEU A 49 -2.70 10.26 -3.73
CA LEU A 49 -2.69 10.90 -2.41
C LEU A 49 -4.08 11.47 -2.09
N VAL A 50 -4.45 11.43 -0.81
CA VAL A 50 -5.61 12.12 -0.27
C VAL A 50 -5.11 13.41 0.42
N PRO A 51 -5.16 14.58 -0.24
CA PRO A 51 -4.47 15.77 0.26
C PRO A 51 -4.93 16.21 1.64
N ALA A 52 -6.23 16.07 1.93
CA ALA A 52 -6.79 16.39 3.24
C ALA A 52 -6.19 15.55 4.38
N LEU A 53 -5.90 14.27 4.13
CA LEU A 53 -5.30 13.39 5.14
C LEU A 53 -3.79 13.62 5.25
N VAL A 54 -3.12 13.92 4.14
CA VAL A 54 -1.71 14.34 4.16
C VAL A 54 -1.54 15.56 5.07
N GLU A 55 -2.32 16.61 4.85
CA GLU A 55 -2.22 17.83 5.67
C GLU A 55 -2.60 17.60 7.14
N LYS A 56 -3.61 16.75 7.40
CA LYS A 56 -4.00 16.36 8.77
C LYS A 56 -2.86 15.67 9.55
N TYR A 57 -2.09 14.80 8.90
CA TYR A 57 -1.07 13.96 9.55
C TYR A 57 0.37 14.48 9.37
N ARG A 58 0.56 15.56 8.62
CA ARG A 58 1.86 16.20 8.43
C ARG A 58 2.40 16.73 9.76
N LYS A 59 3.64 16.39 10.09
CA LYS A 59 4.35 17.03 11.20
C LYS A 59 4.83 18.43 10.75
N PRO A 60 4.89 19.41 11.68
CA PRO A 60 5.42 20.75 11.39
C PRO A 60 6.81 20.72 10.77
#